data_AF-A0A5S9PL63-F1
#
_entry.id   AF-A0A5S9PL63-F1
#
_cell.length_a   1.000
_cell.length_b   1.000
_cell.length_c   1.000
_cell.angle_alpha   90.00
_cell.angle_beta   90.00
_cell.angle_gamma   90.00
#
_symmetry.space_group_name_H-M   'P 1'
#
loop_
_entity.id
_entity.type
_entity.pdbx_description
1 polymer ?
#
loop_
_entity_poly.entity_id
_entity_poly.type
_entity_poly.pdbx_seq_one_letter_code
_entity_poly.pdbx_strand_id
1 'polypeptide(L)'
;MLVSDPSGGVAPALSTAVSAISPSLNDGEIAWQAAAEVTDHCSRMERAAIYLALGCGDNFDAIVQMLAFVGRNKMALSDGLKAKLSRWLDGYAGTSHETSLRPVISRLPAHHR
;
A
#
# COMPACT_ATOMS: atom_id res chain seq x y z
N MET A 1 45.28 -43.46 -26.90
CA MET A 1 45.26 -42.34 -25.93
C MET A 1 43.80 -42.15 -25.55
N LEU A 2 43.31 -42.55 -24.36
CA LEU A 2 43.47 -41.87 -23.05
C LEU A 2 43.07 -40.38 -23.20
N VAL A 3 42.10 -39.78 -22.49
CA VAL A 3 41.55 -40.06 -21.16
C VAL A 3 40.41 -39.03 -20.85
N SER A 4 39.36 -39.49 -20.16
CA SER A 4 38.47 -38.85 -19.14
C SER A 4 37.77 -37.47 -19.29
N ASP A 5 36.46 -37.51 -18.97
CA ASP A 5 35.54 -36.55 -18.28
C ASP A 5 36.14 -35.92 -16.99
N PRO A 6 35.51 -35.00 -16.19
CA PRO A 6 34.17 -34.36 -16.23
C PRO A 6 34.14 -32.86 -15.78
N SER A 7 32.95 -32.34 -15.39
CA SER A 7 32.71 -31.13 -14.56
C SER A 7 32.73 -29.79 -15.30
N GLY A 8 31.78 -28.87 -15.14
CA GLY A 8 30.89 -28.63 -14.01
C GLY A 8 30.67 -27.11 -13.97
N GLY A 9 29.78 -26.62 -14.83
CA GLY A 9 29.41 -25.21 -14.89
C GLY A 9 27.98 -25.06 -14.39
N VAL A 10 27.83 -25.05 -13.07
CA VAL A 10 26.56 -24.77 -12.40
C VAL A 10 26.02 -23.42 -12.89
N ALA A 11 24.90 -23.42 -13.61
CA ALA A 11 24.07 -22.22 -13.66
C ALA A 11 23.65 -21.92 -12.22
N PRO A 12 23.75 -20.68 -11.74
CA PRO A 12 23.24 -20.37 -10.42
C PRO A 12 21.73 -20.63 -10.48
N ALA A 13 21.29 -21.69 -9.80
CA ALA A 13 19.92 -21.78 -9.34
C ALA A 13 19.69 -20.49 -8.56
N LEU A 14 18.91 -19.58 -9.12
CA LEU A 14 18.32 -18.49 -8.37
C LEU A 14 17.45 -19.17 -7.31
N SER A 15 18.08 -19.44 -6.18
CA SER A 15 17.47 -19.84 -4.94
C SER A 15 16.77 -18.60 -4.41
N THR A 16 15.74 -18.18 -5.12
CA THR A 16 14.71 -17.35 -4.54
C THR A 16 13.92 -18.31 -3.69
N ALA A 17 14.34 -18.46 -2.44
CA ALA A 17 13.42 -18.79 -1.38
C ALA A 17 12.30 -17.75 -1.50
N VAL A 18 11.21 -18.13 -2.18
CA VAL A 18 9.95 -17.42 -2.11
C VAL A 18 9.47 -17.67 -0.70
N SER A 19 10.00 -16.87 0.22
CA SER A 19 9.44 -16.72 1.55
C SER A 19 7.98 -16.38 1.29
N ALA A 20 7.08 -17.22 1.81
CA ALA A 20 5.66 -17.02 1.69
C ALA A 20 5.29 -15.73 2.45
N ILE A 21 5.53 -14.59 1.81
CA ILE A 21 5.00 -13.29 2.20
C ILE A 21 3.54 -13.38 1.77
N SER A 22 2.66 -13.73 2.71
CA SER A 22 1.25 -13.36 2.60
C SER A 22 1.25 -11.90 2.14
N PRO A 23 0.76 -11.54 0.95
CA PRO A 23 0.95 -10.19 0.46
C PRO A 23 0.20 -9.26 1.41
N SER A 24 0.96 -8.57 2.27
CA SER A 24 0.58 -7.26 2.74
C SER A 24 0.35 -6.46 1.46
N LEU A 25 -0.86 -5.90 1.30
CA LEU A 25 -1.17 -4.99 0.19
C LEU A 25 0.01 -4.02 0.03
N ASN A 26 0.62 -3.97 -1.15
CA ASN A 26 1.73 -3.05 -1.36
C ASN A 26 1.21 -1.61 -1.33
N ASP A 27 2.06 -0.65 -0.93
CA ASP A 27 1.64 0.74 -0.73
C ASP A 27 0.99 1.33 -1.98
N GLY A 28 1.47 0.96 -3.18
CA GLY A 28 0.92 1.42 -4.44
C GLY A 28 -0.54 0.98 -4.63
N GLU A 29 -0.83 -0.30 -4.45
CA GLU A 29 -2.18 -0.86 -4.63
C GLU A 29 -3.20 -0.19 -3.72
N ILE A 30 -2.88 -0.04 -2.43
CA ILE A 30 -3.80 0.59 -1.50
C ILE A 30 -3.93 2.10 -1.76
N ALA A 31 -2.86 2.76 -2.20
CA ALA A 31 -2.88 4.19 -2.53
C ALA A 31 -3.76 4.46 -3.75
N TRP A 32 -3.67 3.64 -4.81
CA TRP A 32 -4.54 3.75 -5.98
C TRP A 32 -6.00 3.45 -5.66
N GLN A 33 -6.27 2.45 -4.80
CA GLN A 33 -7.65 2.16 -4.36
C GLN A 33 -8.23 3.30 -3.50
N ALA A 34 -7.44 3.87 -2.60
CA ALA A 34 -7.85 5.03 -1.82
C ALA A 34 -8.11 6.24 -2.72
N ALA A 35 -7.26 6.49 -3.71
CA ALA A 35 -7.44 7.60 -4.64
C ALA A 35 -8.73 7.44 -5.47
N ALA A 36 -9.04 6.24 -5.94
CA ALA A 36 -10.26 5.98 -6.70
C ALA A 36 -11.54 6.34 -5.91
N GLU A 37 -11.52 6.23 -4.59
CA GLU A 37 -12.67 6.58 -3.75
C GLU A 37 -12.65 8.03 -3.28
N VAL A 38 -11.49 8.55 -2.90
CA VAL A 38 -11.35 9.89 -2.31
C VAL A 38 -11.45 11.01 -3.36
N THR A 39 -10.93 10.78 -4.56
CA THR A 39 -10.74 11.84 -5.56
C THR A 39 -12.03 12.36 -6.21
N ASP A 40 -13.13 11.61 -6.13
CA ASP A 40 -14.47 12.06 -6.55
C ASP A 40 -14.98 13.21 -5.68
N HIS A 41 -14.49 13.31 -4.44
CA HIS A 41 -14.87 14.33 -3.47
C HIS A 41 -13.85 15.46 -3.35
N CYS A 42 -12.73 15.36 -4.08
CA CYS A 42 -11.68 16.37 -4.09
C CYS A 42 -11.96 17.49 -5.10
N SER A 43 -11.49 18.69 -4.76
CA SER A 43 -11.32 19.75 -5.77
C SER A 43 -10.32 19.31 -6.85
N ARG A 44 -10.33 20.02 -7.99
CA ARG A 44 -9.38 19.76 -9.08
C ARG A 44 -7.92 19.84 -8.62
N MET A 45 -7.59 20.80 -7.74
CA MET A 45 -6.23 20.98 -7.23
C MET A 45 -5.83 19.84 -6.29
N GLU A 46 -6.70 19.44 -5.36
CA GLU A 46 -6.43 18.33 -4.44
C GLU A 46 -6.25 17.01 -5.18
N ARG A 47 -7.12 16.73 -6.16
CA ARG A 47 -7.01 15.55 -7.01
C ARG A 47 -5.71 15.53 -7.82
N ALA A 48 -5.28 16.68 -8.35
CA ALA A 48 -4.00 16.78 -9.06
C ALA A 48 -2.80 16.51 -8.13
N ALA A 49 -2.83 17.03 -6.90
CA ALA A 49 -1.78 16.78 -5.91
C ALA A 49 -1.68 15.29 -5.54
N ILE A 50 -2.82 14.62 -5.33
CA ILE A 50 -2.88 13.17 -5.06
C ILE A 50 -2.26 12.38 -6.22
N TYR A 51 -2.71 12.60 -7.46
CA TYR A 51 -2.18 11.86 -8.60
C TYR A 51 -0.70 12.13 -8.88
N LEU A 52 -0.22 13.35 -8.60
CA LEU A 52 1.20 13.68 -8.72
C LEU A 52 2.04 12.88 -7.71
N ALA A 53 1.61 12.83 -6.45
CA ALA A 53 2.30 12.05 -5.42
C ALA A 53 2.34 10.54 -5.76
N LEU A 54 1.22 9.98 -6.25
CA LEU A 54 1.19 8.59 -6.74
C LEU A 54 2.12 8.37 -7.93
N GLY A 55 2.17 9.31 -8.87
CA GLY A 55 3.03 9.23 -10.05
C GLY A 55 4.53 9.29 -9.72
N CYS A 56 4.90 9.94 -8.62
CA CYS A 56 6.28 9.99 -8.12
C CYS A 56 6.69 8.73 -7.32
N GLY A 57 5.73 7.87 -6.95
CA GLY A 57 5.99 6.69 -6.14
C GLY A 57 5.91 6.91 -4.62
N ASP A 58 5.52 8.12 -4.18
CA ASP A 58 5.38 8.49 -2.76
C ASP A 58 4.06 7.96 -2.17
N ASN A 59 3.83 6.65 -2.33
CA ASN A 59 2.53 6.01 -2.08
C ASN A 59 2.11 6.09 -0.61
N PHE A 60 3.05 5.86 0.33
CA PHE A 60 2.77 5.99 1.76
C PHE A 60 2.29 7.39 2.12
N ASP A 61 3.03 8.42 1.69
CA ASP A 61 2.69 9.82 1.97
C ASP A 61 1.39 10.23 1.28
N ALA A 62 1.12 9.71 0.07
CA ALA A 62 -0.16 9.91 -0.61
C ALA A 62 -1.32 9.33 0.22
N ILE A 63 -1.18 8.14 0.79
CA ILE A 63 -2.19 7.54 1.68
C ILE A 63 -2.41 8.42 2.91
N VAL A 64 -1.35 8.86 3.58
CA VAL A 64 -1.45 9.72 4.76
C VAL A 64 -2.17 11.03 4.43
N GLN A 65 -1.84 11.66 3.29
CA GLN A 65 -2.50 12.89 2.83
C GLN A 65 -3.99 12.66 2.55
N MET A 66 -4.34 11.54 1.90
CA MET A 66 -5.74 11.17 1.66
C MET A 66 -6.49 10.91 2.96
N LEU A 67 -5.91 10.19 3.93
CA LEU A 67 -6.51 9.97 5.24
C LEU A 67 -6.74 11.28 6.00
N ALA A 68 -5.79 12.20 5.93
CA ALA A 68 -5.92 13.53 6.52
C ALA A 68 -7.04 14.34 5.84
N PHE A 69 -7.15 14.29 4.50
CA PHE A 69 -8.23 14.93 3.75
C PHE A 69 -9.60 14.35 4.14
N VAL A 70 -9.74 13.03 4.16
CA VAL A 70 -10.98 12.34 4.54
C VAL A 70 -11.38 12.69 5.97
N GLY A 71 -10.42 12.67 6.91
CA GLY A 71 -10.66 13.01 8.31
C GLY A 71 -11.05 14.48 8.54
N ARG A 72 -10.47 15.40 7.77
CA ARG A 72 -10.80 16.84 7.81
C ARG A 72 -12.21 17.10 7.26
N ASN A 73 -12.57 16.45 6.16
CA ASN A 73 -13.86 16.63 5.49
C ASN A 73 -14.97 15.74 6.05
N LYS A 74 -14.68 14.90 7.07
CA LYS A 74 -15.63 13.93 7.65
C LYS A 74 -16.26 13.02 6.58
N MET A 75 -15.50 12.71 5.54
CA MET A 75 -15.95 11.86 4.45
C MET A 75 -16.02 10.41 4.93
N ALA A 76 -17.11 9.71 4.58
CA ALA A 76 -17.24 8.29 4.84
C ALA A 76 -16.44 7.50 3.81
N LEU A 77 -15.65 6.53 4.27
CA LEU A 77 -14.99 5.55 3.41
C LEU A 77 -15.80 4.27 3.35
N SER A 78 -15.67 3.51 2.28
CA SER A 78 -16.31 2.21 2.14
C SER A 78 -15.76 1.27 3.21
N ASP A 79 -16.62 0.41 3.76
CA ASP A 79 -16.19 -0.61 4.73
C ASP A 79 -15.06 -1.48 4.15
N GLY A 80 -15.13 -1.78 2.86
CA GLY A 80 -14.10 -2.51 2.12
C GLY A 80 -12.76 -1.77 2.11
N LEU A 81 -12.73 -0.47 1.79
CA LEU A 81 -11.49 0.30 1.80
C LEU A 81 -10.92 0.47 3.21
N LYS A 82 -11.76 0.71 4.23
CA LYS A 82 -11.31 0.78 5.63
C LYS A 82 -10.68 -0.53 6.11
N ALA A 83 -11.27 -1.67 5.75
CA ALA A 83 -10.71 -2.98 6.08
C ALA A 83 -9.35 -3.19 5.41
N LYS A 84 -9.22 -2.82 4.13
CA LYS A 84 -7.95 -2.93 3.40
C LYS A 84 -6.87 -1.99 3.94
N LEU A 85 -7.23 -0.75 4.29
CA LEU A 85 -6.32 0.19 4.96
C LEU A 85 -5.86 -0.34 6.32
N SER A 86 -6.75 -0.98 7.07
CA SER A 86 -6.40 -1.58 8.36
C SER A 86 -5.42 -2.74 8.20
N ARG A 87 -5.67 -3.63 7.22
CA ARG A 87 -4.79 -4.75 6.87
C ARG A 87 -3.45 -4.30 6.29
N TRP A 88 -3.46 -3.24 5.50
CA TRP A 88 -2.23 -2.60 5.02
C TRP A 88 -1.40 -2.09 6.20
N LEU A 89 -2.04 -1.41 7.16
CA LEU A 89 -1.35 -0.90 8.34
C LEU A 89 -0.80 -2.00 9.26
N ASP A 90 -1.38 -3.20 9.24
CA ASP A 90 -0.80 -4.36 9.95
C ASP A 90 0.61 -4.72 9.45
N GLY A 91 0.95 -4.38 8.19
CA GLY A 91 2.32 -4.50 7.66
C GLY A 91 3.35 -3.59 8.36
N TYR A 92 2.87 -2.59 9.11
CA TYR A 92 3.68 -1.64 9.89
C TYR A 92 3.60 -1.91 11.40
N ALA A 93 3.12 -3.07 11.83
CA ALA A 93 2.92 -3.39 13.25
C ALA A 93 4.17 -3.12 14.10
N GLY A 94 3.99 -2.42 15.22
CA GLY A 94 5.07 -2.05 16.14
C GLY A 94 5.90 -0.84 15.71
N THR A 95 5.56 -0.20 14.59
CA THR A 95 6.22 1.05 14.15
C THR A 95 5.44 2.29 14.60
N SER A 96 6.09 3.45 14.51
CA SER A 96 5.43 4.75 14.72
C SER A 96 4.30 5.02 13.73
N HIS A 97 4.39 4.48 12.50
CA HIS A 97 3.36 4.63 11.46
C HIS A 97 2.06 3.95 11.88
N GLU A 98 2.14 2.70 12.35
CA GLU A 98 0.98 1.97 12.85
C GLU A 98 0.35 2.69 14.04
N THR A 99 1.17 3.06 15.02
CA THR A 99 0.72 3.76 16.23
C THR A 99 -0.01 5.07 15.89
N SER A 100 0.46 5.80 14.88
CA SER A 100 -0.10 7.11 14.51
C SER A 100 -1.35 6.99 13.64
N LEU A 101 -1.38 6.04 12.68
CA LEU A 101 -2.44 5.93 11.69
C LEU A 101 -3.61 5.04 12.11
N ARG A 102 -3.38 4.07 13.02
CA ARG A 102 -4.42 3.15 13.48
C ARG A 102 -5.63 3.91 14.06
N PRO A 103 -5.46 4.90 14.96
CA PRO A 103 -6.59 5.66 15.48
C PRO A 103 -7.28 6.52 14.42
N VAL A 104 -6.53 7.00 13.41
CA VAL A 104 -7.08 7.80 12.32
C VAL A 104 -8.07 6.95 11.52
N ILE A 105 -7.62 5.79 11.02
CA ILE A 105 -8.45 4.89 10.21
C ILE A 105 -9.68 4.42 10.99
N SER A 106 -9.53 4.05 12.26
CA SER A 106 -10.65 3.60 13.09
C SER A 106 -11.74 4.67 13.28
N ARG A 107 -11.37 5.95 13.34
CA ARG A 107 -12.29 7.08 13.57
C ARG A 107 -12.98 7.59 12.31
N LEU A 108 -12.53 7.21 11.12
CA LEU A 108 -13.18 7.63 9.88
C LEU A 108 -14.60 7.04 9.82
N PRO A 109 -15.62 7.81 9.41
CA PRO A 109 -16.94 7.26 9.20
C PRO A 109 -16.88 6.20 8.09
N ALA A 110 -17.73 5.18 8.19
CA ALA A 110 -17.76 4.07 7.25
C ALA A 110 -19.13 3.98 6.57
N HIS A 111 -19.18 3.52 5.33
CA HIS A 111 -20.42 3.23 4.62
C HIS A 111 -20.34 1.87 3.91
N HIS A 112 -21.48 1.19 3.89
CA HIS A 112 -21.67 -0.03 3.12
C HIS A 112 -21.84 0.37 1.65
N ARG A 113 -20.82 0.14 0.82
CA ARG A 113 -20.85 0.38 -0.63
C ARG A 113 -20.69 -0.93 -1.38
#